data_AF-A0A3M9XRA7-F1
#
_entry.id   AF-A0A3M9XRA7-F1
#
_cell.length_a   1.000
_cell.length_b   1.000
_cell.length_c   1.000
_cell.angle_alpha   90.00
_cell.angle_beta   90.00
_cell.angle_gamma   90.00
#
_symmetry.space_group_name_H-M   'P 1'
#
loop_
_entity.id
_entity.type
_entity.pdbx_description
1 polymer ?
#
loop_
_entity_poly.entity_id
_entity_poly.type
_entity_poly.pdbx_seq_one_letter_code
_entity_poly.pdbx_strand_id
1 'polypeptide(L)'
;MRRYTIALVLSAVLLSPATLADEFSTTDVDRWQGEFDSVAKKGRELWTSGAVGTNGVACAQCHPNAANTHPETYPKFQKQLGKVAQLFEMVNWCIKNPLQGAALPADDPKMTALVAYIHKERKGVAIDAGKH
;
A
#
# COMPACT_ATOMS: atom_id res chain seq x y z
N MET A 1 44.63 50.34 -26.50
CA MET A 1 44.20 49.14 -27.25
C MET A 1 44.73 47.95 -26.45
N ARG A 2 43.97 47.00 -25.90
CA ARG A 2 42.73 46.32 -26.32
C ARG A 2 42.07 45.76 -25.05
N ARG A 3 40.78 46.04 -24.88
CA ARG A 3 39.96 45.62 -23.73
C ARG A 3 39.70 44.11 -23.83
N TYR A 4 39.89 43.37 -22.76
CA TYR A 4 39.37 42.00 -22.61
C TYR A 4 38.45 41.96 -21.39
N THR A 5 37.24 42.50 -21.57
CA THR A 5 36.10 42.20 -20.71
C THR A 5 35.63 40.80 -21.06
N ILE A 6 36.09 39.79 -20.31
CA ILE A 6 35.48 38.46 -20.35
C ILE A 6 34.13 38.60 -19.66
N ALA A 7 33.06 38.60 -20.47
CA ALA A 7 31.70 38.65 -20.00
C ALA A 7 31.41 37.37 -19.21
N LEU A 8 31.12 37.54 -17.93
CA LEU A 8 30.59 36.51 -17.05
C LEU A 8 29.17 36.21 -17.53
N VAL A 9 29.02 35.21 -18.40
CA VAL A 9 27.69 34.70 -18.78
C VAL A 9 27.19 33.91 -17.58
N LEU A 10 26.56 34.60 -16.62
CA LEU A 10 25.67 33.98 -15.65
C LEU A 10 24.56 33.34 -16.47
N SER A 11 24.68 32.03 -16.66
CA SER A 11 23.59 31.21 -17.13
C SER A 11 22.54 31.27 -16.03
N ALA A 12 21.58 32.18 -16.16
CA ALA A 12 20.36 32.16 -15.36
C ALA A 12 19.62 30.88 -15.74
N VAL A 13 19.98 29.79 -15.07
CA VAL A 13 19.21 28.56 -15.08
C VAL A 13 17.83 28.95 -14.59
N LEU A 14 16.89 28.90 -15.52
CA LEU A 14 15.48 29.16 -15.31
C LEU A 14 15.01 28.33 -14.10
N LEU A 15 14.78 29.00 -12.97
CA LEU A 15 14.01 28.45 -11.86
C LEU A 15 12.55 28.33 -12.33
N SER A 16 12.26 27.26 -13.07
CA SER A 16 10.88 26.89 -13.36
C SER A 16 10.22 26.47 -12.05
N PRO A 17 9.07 27.05 -11.64
CA PRO A 17 8.36 26.63 -10.43
C PRO A 17 7.92 25.15 -10.46
N ALA A 18 7.97 24.51 -11.63
CA ALA A 18 7.73 23.08 -11.82
C ALA A 18 8.80 22.16 -11.18
N THR A 19 9.91 22.70 -10.65
CA THR A 19 10.96 21.90 -10.00
C THR A 19 10.97 21.99 -8.47
N LEU A 20 10.06 22.75 -7.85
CA LEU A 20 9.92 22.78 -6.40
C LEU A 20 8.94 21.69 -5.95
N ALA A 21 9.36 20.85 -5.01
CA ALA A 21 8.46 19.90 -4.36
C ALA A 21 7.40 20.66 -3.54
N ASP A 22 6.19 20.10 -3.46
CA ASP A 22 5.17 20.64 -2.56
C ASP A 22 5.66 20.56 -1.10
N GLU A 23 5.47 21.65 -0.35
CA GLU A 23 5.63 21.63 1.10
C GLU A 23 4.31 21.20 1.77
N PHE A 24 4.40 20.29 2.74
CA PHE A 24 3.24 19.80 3.48
C PHE A 24 3.30 20.22 4.94
N SER A 25 2.18 20.74 5.45
CA SER A 25 2.06 21.11 6.86
C SER A 25 1.85 19.86 7.74
N THR A 26 2.06 20.00 9.06
CA THR A 26 1.70 18.95 10.01
C THR A 26 0.20 18.64 9.95
N THR A 27 -0.64 19.66 9.75
CA THR A 27 -2.09 19.51 9.57
C THR A 27 -2.43 18.65 8.35
N ASP A 28 -1.68 18.76 7.24
CA ASP A 28 -1.88 17.92 6.06
C ASP A 28 -1.55 16.46 6.37
N VAL A 29 -0.39 16.21 6.97
CA VAL A 29 0.07 14.86 7.30
C VAL A 29 -0.87 14.19 8.31
N ASP A 30 -1.32 14.91 9.33
CA ASP A 30 -2.26 14.39 10.33
C ASP A 30 -3.61 14.03 9.69
N ARG A 31 -4.11 14.89 8.78
CA ARG A 31 -5.34 14.61 8.04
C ARG A 31 -5.20 13.33 7.20
N TRP A 32 -4.12 13.17 6.46
CA TRP A 32 -3.91 12.00 5.61
C TRP A 32 -3.73 10.71 6.41
N GLN A 33 -3.06 10.80 7.57
CA GLN A 33 -2.97 9.68 8.50
C GLN A 33 -4.38 9.30 9.01
N GLY A 34 -5.23 10.29 9.31
CA GLY A 34 -6.64 10.06 9.65
C GLY A 34 -7.43 9.38 8.52
N GLU A 35 -7.24 9.80 7.26
CA GLU A 35 -7.85 9.15 6.09
C GLU A 35 -7.41 7.69 5.96
N PHE A 36 -6.11 7.41 6.10
CA PHE A 36 -5.58 6.04 6.12
C PHE A 36 -6.22 5.21 7.24
N ASP A 37 -6.30 5.77 8.45
CA ASP A 37 -6.86 5.07 9.60
C ASP A 37 -8.36 4.77 9.44
N SER A 38 -9.11 5.66 8.80
CA SER A 38 -10.51 5.47 8.43
C SER A 38 -10.67 4.30 7.45
N VAL A 39 -9.82 4.22 6.42
CA VAL A 39 -9.82 3.11 5.44
C VAL A 39 -9.40 1.79 6.10
N ALA A 40 -8.37 1.80 6.94
CA ALA A 40 -7.92 0.63 7.67
C ALA A 40 -8.99 0.13 8.67
N LYS A 41 -9.79 1.01 9.27
CA LYS A 41 -10.94 0.63 10.11
C LYS A 41 -12.00 -0.13 9.30
N LYS A 42 -12.34 0.33 8.09
CA LYS A 42 -13.23 -0.43 7.17
C LYS A 42 -12.62 -1.80 6.83
N GLY A 43 -11.30 -1.84 6.66
CA GLY A 43 -10.57 -3.09 6.44
C GLY A 43 -10.72 -4.07 7.60
N ARG A 44 -10.62 -3.60 8.86
CA ARG A 44 -10.87 -4.40 10.07
C ARG A 44 -12.29 -4.97 10.07
N GLU A 45 -13.30 -4.16 9.73
CA GLU A 45 -14.71 -4.57 9.68
C GLU A 45 -14.92 -5.69 8.64
N LEU A 46 -14.33 -5.56 7.45
CA LEU A 46 -14.33 -6.63 6.43
C LEU A 46 -13.58 -7.88 6.91
N TRP A 47 -12.46 -7.69 7.60
CA TRP A 47 -11.59 -8.76 8.09
C TRP A 47 -12.33 -9.71 9.06
N THR A 48 -13.24 -9.17 9.86
CA THR A 48 -13.97 -9.92 10.91
C THR A 48 -15.39 -10.33 10.53
N SER A 49 -15.96 -9.82 9.42
CA SER A 49 -17.39 -10.01 9.10
C SER A 49 -17.72 -11.23 8.26
N GLY A 50 -16.75 -11.78 7.51
CA GLY A 50 -17.01 -12.83 6.51
C GLY A 50 -17.71 -12.33 5.24
N ALA A 51 -17.94 -11.01 5.11
CA ALA A 51 -18.72 -10.41 4.03
C ALA A 51 -18.09 -10.50 2.63
N VAL A 52 -16.81 -10.87 2.54
CA VAL A 52 -16.11 -11.07 1.26
C VAL A 52 -16.17 -12.52 0.77
N GLY A 53 -16.67 -13.43 1.60
CA GLY A 53 -16.89 -14.84 1.27
C GLY A 53 -18.38 -15.15 1.05
N THR A 54 -18.66 -16.42 0.74
CA THR A 54 -20.03 -16.94 0.61
C THR A 54 -20.37 -18.00 1.66
N ASN A 55 -19.38 -18.47 2.42
CA ASN A 55 -19.51 -19.55 3.41
C ASN A 55 -19.47 -19.08 4.87
N GLY A 56 -19.50 -17.77 5.12
CA GLY A 56 -19.50 -17.18 6.47
C GLY A 56 -18.15 -17.21 7.19
N VAL A 57 -17.10 -17.77 6.58
CA VAL A 57 -15.74 -17.74 7.15
C VAL A 57 -15.16 -16.33 7.00
N ALA A 58 -14.52 -15.84 8.07
CA ALA A 58 -13.87 -14.54 8.11
C ALA A 58 -12.34 -14.68 8.13
N CYS A 59 -11.64 -13.70 7.58
CA CYS A 59 -10.17 -13.65 7.55
C CYS A 59 -9.57 -13.82 8.95
N ALA A 60 -10.19 -13.19 9.95
CA ALA A 60 -9.77 -13.20 11.35
C ALA A 60 -9.71 -14.60 11.99
N GLN A 61 -10.45 -15.59 11.46
CA GLN A 61 -10.46 -16.95 12.01
C GLN A 61 -9.14 -17.69 11.76
N CYS A 62 -8.43 -17.37 10.67
CA CYS A 62 -7.10 -17.93 10.38
C CYS A 62 -5.98 -16.92 10.68
N HIS A 63 -6.26 -15.63 10.51
CA HIS A 63 -5.29 -14.55 10.66
C HIS A 63 -5.80 -13.52 11.67
N PRO A 64 -5.79 -13.82 12.98
CA PRO A 64 -6.21 -12.87 14.01
C PRO A 64 -5.33 -11.62 13.95
N ASN A 65 -5.94 -10.44 13.93
CA ASN A 65 -5.25 -9.14 13.79
C ASN A 65 -4.25 -9.11 12.63
N ALA A 66 -4.63 -9.68 11.48
CA ALA A 66 -3.78 -9.82 10.30
C ALA A 66 -2.41 -10.51 10.57
N ALA A 67 -2.31 -11.33 11.61
CA ALA A 67 -1.10 -12.08 11.91
C ALA A 67 -0.69 -12.99 10.75
N ASN A 68 0.62 -13.20 10.59
CA ASN A 68 1.22 -14.08 9.58
C ASN A 68 0.86 -13.75 8.11
N THR A 69 0.44 -12.51 7.84
CA THR A 69 0.19 -12.03 6.45
C THR A 69 1.46 -11.52 5.77
N HIS A 70 2.42 -11.01 6.56
CA HIS A 70 3.75 -10.55 6.14
C HIS A 70 3.77 -9.62 4.91
N PRO A 71 2.99 -8.51 4.91
CA PRO A 71 2.97 -7.55 3.81
C PRO A 71 4.35 -7.00 3.45
N GLU A 72 5.24 -6.86 4.43
CA GLU A 72 6.61 -6.36 4.30
C GLU A 72 7.49 -7.20 3.36
N THR A 73 7.09 -8.43 3.07
CA THR A 73 7.82 -9.36 2.20
C THR A 73 7.35 -9.33 0.74
N TYR A 74 6.25 -8.64 0.43
CA TYR A 74 5.73 -8.55 -0.93
C TYR A 74 6.38 -7.39 -1.70
N PRO A 75 6.55 -7.51 -3.04
CA PRO A 75 6.21 -8.66 -3.88
C PRO A 75 7.11 -9.87 -3.63
N LYS A 76 6.54 -11.08 -3.65
CA LYS A 76 7.31 -12.33 -3.48
C LYS A 76 6.75 -13.49 -4.27
N PHE A 77 7.58 -14.51 -4.50
CA PHE A 77 7.10 -15.75 -5.08
C PHE A 77 6.09 -16.42 -4.14
N GLN A 78 4.88 -16.61 -4.64
CA GLN A 78 3.82 -17.32 -3.93
C GLN A 78 3.58 -18.67 -4.56
N LYS A 79 3.84 -19.75 -3.81
CA LYS A 79 3.70 -21.12 -4.30
C LYS A 79 2.27 -21.43 -4.77
N GLN A 80 1.29 -20.91 -4.05
CA GLN A 80 -0.14 -21.03 -4.34
C GLN A 80 -0.55 -20.39 -5.67
N LEU A 81 0.23 -19.40 -6.14
CA LEU A 81 -0.02 -18.65 -7.37
C LEU A 81 0.96 -19.01 -8.49
N GLY A 82 2.06 -19.71 -8.18
CA GLY A 82 3.08 -20.12 -9.15
C GLY A 82 3.89 -18.96 -9.74
N LYS A 83 3.87 -17.77 -9.13
CA LYS A 83 4.55 -16.58 -9.64
C LYS A 83 4.94 -15.62 -8.51
N VAL A 84 5.79 -14.64 -8.84
CA VAL A 84 5.94 -13.43 -8.00
C VAL A 84 4.61 -12.68 -8.04
N ALA A 85 4.05 -12.44 -6.86
CA ALA A 85 2.73 -11.87 -6.69
C ALA A 85 2.76 -10.65 -5.78
N GLN A 86 1.80 -9.76 -6.00
CA GLN A 86 1.46 -8.67 -5.09
C GLN A 86 0.65 -9.20 -3.90
N LEU A 87 0.61 -8.43 -2.81
CA LEU A 87 -0.15 -8.81 -1.62
C LEU A 87 -1.64 -9.03 -1.92
N PHE A 88 -2.26 -8.15 -2.71
CA PHE A 88 -3.69 -8.24 -3.03
C PHE A 88 -4.04 -9.52 -3.81
N GLU A 89 -3.10 -10.08 -4.58
CA GLU A 89 -3.32 -11.33 -5.31
C GLU A 89 -3.41 -12.50 -4.33
N MET A 90 -2.60 -12.49 -3.27
CA MET A 90 -2.70 -13.47 -2.19
C MET A 90 -3.99 -13.29 -1.40
N VAL A 91 -4.42 -12.05 -1.13
CA VAL A 91 -5.74 -11.78 -0.52
C VAL A 91 -6.85 -12.37 -1.38
N ASN A 92 -6.83 -12.16 -2.69
CA ASN A 92 -7.82 -12.74 -3.61
C ASN A 92 -7.78 -14.27 -3.66
N TRP A 93 -6.59 -14.87 -3.54
CA TRP A 93 -6.50 -16.33 -3.41
C TRP A 93 -7.18 -16.83 -2.14
N CYS A 94 -7.02 -16.12 -1.01
CA CYS A 94 -7.72 -16.45 0.24
C CYS A 94 -9.24 -16.26 0.12
N ILE A 95 -9.69 -15.20 -0.54
CA ILE A 95 -11.12 -14.96 -0.81
C ILE A 95 -11.71 -16.10 -1.65
N LYS A 96 -11.04 -16.48 -2.74
CA LYS A 96 -11.54 -17.50 -3.66
C LYS A 96 -11.55 -18.91 -3.06
N ASN A 97 -10.47 -19.31 -2.40
CA ASN A 97 -10.26 -20.70 -2.03
C ASN A 97 -10.89 -21.02 -0.65
N PRO A 98 -10.35 -20.50 0.48
CA PRO A 98 -11.00 -20.63 1.78
C PRO A 98 -12.41 -20.04 1.89
N LEU A 99 -12.63 -18.82 1.41
CA LEU A 99 -13.88 -18.09 1.68
C LEU A 99 -14.96 -18.28 0.60
N GLN A 100 -14.61 -18.95 -0.50
CA GLN A 100 -15.51 -19.23 -1.63
C GLN A 100 -16.16 -17.96 -2.22
N GLY A 101 -15.48 -16.82 -2.11
CA GLY A 101 -15.93 -15.53 -2.63
C GLY A 101 -15.45 -15.25 -4.05
N ALA A 102 -15.96 -14.16 -4.63
CA ALA A 102 -15.46 -13.63 -5.90
C ALA A 102 -14.19 -12.78 -5.65
N ALA A 103 -13.22 -12.86 -6.57
CA ALA A 103 -12.07 -11.95 -6.49
C ALA A 103 -12.51 -10.50 -6.65
N LEU A 104 -11.88 -9.63 -5.87
CA LEU A 104 -12.03 -8.19 -5.98
C LEU A 104 -11.02 -7.64 -7.01
N PRO A 105 -11.39 -6.64 -7.82
CA PRO A 105 -10.44 -5.84 -8.58
C PRO A 105 -9.33 -5.26 -7.69
N ALA A 106 -8.16 -5.00 -8.28
CA ALA A 106 -7.02 -4.46 -7.54
C ALA A 106 -7.32 -3.06 -6.95
N ASP A 107 -8.14 -2.27 -7.65
CA ASP A 107 -8.58 -0.92 -7.31
C ASP A 107 -9.94 -0.89 -6.56
N ASP A 108 -10.52 -2.05 -6.23
CA ASP A 108 -11.76 -2.11 -5.44
C ASP A 108 -11.52 -1.45 -4.06
N PRO A 109 -12.40 -0.53 -3.60
CA PRO A 109 -12.28 0.08 -2.29
C PRO A 109 -12.18 -0.93 -1.13
N LYS A 110 -12.82 -2.09 -1.24
CA LYS A 110 -12.72 -3.18 -0.25
C LYS A 110 -11.33 -3.81 -0.25
N MET A 111 -10.71 -3.99 -1.43
CA MET A 111 -9.36 -4.52 -1.52
C MET A 111 -8.36 -3.53 -0.90
N THR A 112 -8.49 -2.24 -1.23
CA THR A 112 -7.70 -1.17 -0.62
C THR A 112 -7.84 -1.18 0.91
N ALA A 113 -9.08 -1.31 1.43
CA ALA A 113 -9.33 -1.37 2.86
C ALA A 113 -8.67 -2.58 3.54
N LEU A 114 -8.79 -3.78 2.96
CA LEU A 114 -8.15 -4.99 3.47
C LEU A 114 -6.63 -4.87 3.52
N VAL A 115 -6.01 -4.36 2.44
CA VAL A 115 -4.56 -4.16 2.36
C VAL A 115 -4.08 -3.09 3.34
N ALA A 116 -4.82 -1.98 3.49
CA ALA A 116 -4.52 -0.94 4.47
C ALA A 116 -4.56 -1.49 5.90
N TYR A 117 -5.57 -2.31 6.21
CA TYR A 117 -5.68 -2.98 7.50
C TYR A 117 -4.50 -3.91 7.78
N ILE A 118 -4.13 -4.75 6.81
CA ILE A 118 -2.94 -5.61 6.92
C ILE A 118 -1.68 -4.78 7.21
N HIS A 119 -1.43 -3.70 6.46
CA HIS A 119 -0.25 -2.86 6.69
C HIS A 119 -0.29 -2.14 8.03
N LYS A 120 -1.47 -1.73 8.51
CA LYS A 120 -1.63 -1.09 9.82
C LYS A 120 -1.22 -2.03 10.96
N GLU A 121 -1.68 -3.27 10.94
CA GLU A 121 -1.35 -4.28 11.97
C GLU A 121 0.10 -4.75 11.90
N ARG A 122 0.74 -4.60 10.74
CA ARG A 122 2.11 -5.02 10.48
C ARG A 122 3.10 -3.86 10.37
N LYS A 123 2.69 -2.66 10.81
CA LYS A 123 3.52 -1.45 10.79
C LYS A 123 4.75 -1.64 11.66
N GLY A 124 5.89 -1.09 11.21
CA GLY A 124 7.15 -1.12 11.95
C GLY A 124 8.05 -2.32 11.66
N VAL A 125 7.60 -3.30 10.87
CA VAL A 125 8.46 -4.37 10.36
C VAL A 125 9.25 -3.86 9.15
N ALA A 126 10.55 -4.14 9.12
CA ALA A 126 11.40 -3.75 8.00
C ALA A 126 10.97 -4.45 6.70
N ILE A 127 10.93 -3.68 5.60
CA ILE A 127 10.64 -4.21 4.26
C ILE A 127 11.77 -5.17 3.86
N ASP A 128 11.38 -6.35 3.38
CA ASP A 128 12.28 -7.44 3.00
C ASP A 128 11.67 -8.21 1.80
N ALA A 129 11.49 -7.48 0.69
CA ALA A 129 10.76 -7.96 -0.48
C ALA A 129 11.40 -9.23 -1.08
N GLY A 130 10.57 -10.20 -1.46
CA GLY A 130 10.99 -11.48 -2.03
C GLY A 130 11.23 -12.58 -0.99
N LYS A 131 11.27 -12.24 0.31
CA LYS A 131 11.43 -13.21 1.39
C LYS A 131 10.22 -14.13 1.53
N HIS A 132 10.47 -15.44 1.58
CA HIS A 132 9.41 -16.44 1.77
C HIS A 132 9.20 -16.73 3.25
#